data_AF-A0A4Q5T7Z1-F1
#
_entry.id   AF-A0A4Q5T7Z1-F1
#
_cell.length_a   1.000
_cell.length_b   1.000
_cell.length_c   1.000
_cell.angle_alpha   90.00
_cell.angle_beta   90.00
_cell.angle_gamma   90.00
#
_symmetry.space_group_name_H-M   'P 1'
#
loop_
_entity.id
_entity.type
_entity.pdbx_description
1 polymer ?
#
loop_
_entity_poly.entity_id
_entity_poly.type
_entity_poly.pdbx_seq_one_letter_code
_entity_poly.pdbx_strand_id
1 'polypeptide(L)'
;VTHTGYIGKKRISVTSTGIGPDNIDIVLNELDALVNIDFETRTIKENLTALNIIRVGTSGSLQKEIPVDSFVASTHGLGLDNLMNFYQHSSNEEEKQLLHSFNTHAQLHHGISTPYITGAGINLLKDFVDGFHSGITVTCPGFYGPQGRVLRMGLTQPQLIDSLTSFSFGQHRISNFEMETAAIYGMGKVLGHHCLSLSAIVANRISKEFSKDGAAAVERLIEKTLEIISGKED
;
A
#
# COMPACT_ATOMS: atom_id res chain seq x y z
N VAL A 1 16.50 -3.14 9.26
CA VAL A 1 17.17 -2.10 10.08
C VAL A 1 16.09 -1.14 10.57
N THR A 2 16.17 -0.73 11.85
CA THR A 2 15.22 0.20 12.46
C THR A 2 15.97 1.34 13.13
N HIS A 3 15.56 2.57 12.85
CA HIS A 3 16.07 3.77 13.52
C HIS A 3 14.91 4.44 14.26
N THR A 4 15.16 4.87 15.50
CA THR A 4 14.17 5.61 16.29
C THR A 4 14.78 6.92 16.76
N GLY A 5 14.05 8.01 16.61
CA GLY A 5 14.50 9.34 16.97
C GLY A 5 13.33 10.31 17.13
N TYR A 6 13.64 11.60 17.07
CA TYR A 6 12.68 12.67 17.20
C TYR A 6 12.78 13.66 16.04
N ILE A 7 11.62 14.16 15.61
CA ILE A 7 11.51 15.36 14.78
C ILE A 7 10.67 16.36 15.58
N GLY A 8 11.29 17.45 16.02
CA GLY A 8 10.70 18.31 17.03
C GLY A 8 10.39 17.52 18.31
N LYS A 9 9.12 17.49 18.71
CA LYS A 9 8.65 16.69 19.88
C LYS A 9 8.12 15.30 19.49
N LYS A 10 7.94 15.03 18.19
CA LYS A 10 7.35 13.79 17.70
C LYS A 10 8.39 12.67 17.70
N ARG A 11 8.13 11.58 18.42
CA ARG A 11 8.95 10.37 18.38
C ARG A 11 8.57 9.52 17.17
N ILE A 12 9.54 9.16 16.35
CA ILE A 12 9.32 8.42 15.10
C ILE A 12 10.29 7.25 15.03
N SER A 13 9.80 6.10 14.57
CA SER A 13 10.62 4.95 14.17
C SER A 13 10.50 4.75 12.66
N VAL A 14 11.62 4.46 12.00
CA VAL A 14 11.68 4.11 10.57
C VAL A 14 12.24 2.70 10.46
N THR A 15 11.49 1.81 9.82
CA THR A 15 11.86 0.40 9.63
C THR A 15 11.79 0.05 8.15
N SER A 16 12.86 -0.55 7.63
CA SER A 16 12.88 -1.14 6.29
C SER A 16 12.09 -2.44 6.28
N THR A 17 11.12 -2.61 5.37
CA THR A 17 10.34 -3.85 5.26
C THR A 17 11.02 -4.90 4.38
N GLY A 18 11.76 -4.48 3.36
CA GLY A 18 12.04 -5.34 2.20
C GLY A 18 10.90 -5.25 1.19
N ILE A 19 10.91 -6.15 0.20
CA ILE A 19 9.98 -6.16 -0.92
C ILE A 19 9.03 -7.34 -0.75
N GLY A 20 7.73 -7.06 -0.81
CA GLY A 20 6.68 -8.07 -0.93
C GLY A 20 5.75 -8.17 0.28
N PRO A 21 4.55 -8.74 0.08
CA PRO A 21 3.57 -8.97 1.15
C PRO A 21 4.08 -9.88 2.28
N ASP A 22 4.92 -10.87 1.94
CA ASP A 22 5.55 -11.79 2.88
C ASP A 22 6.49 -11.06 3.86
N ASN A 23 7.22 -10.07 3.37
CA ASN A 23 8.00 -9.18 4.23
C ASN A 23 7.12 -8.32 5.15
N ILE A 24 5.95 -7.88 4.67
CA ILE A 24 4.99 -7.12 5.48
C ILE A 24 4.38 -7.97 6.59
N ASP A 25 4.10 -9.25 6.31
CA ASP A 25 3.60 -10.21 7.30
C ASP A 25 4.52 -10.27 8.54
N ILE A 26 5.82 -10.46 8.30
CA ILE A 26 6.83 -10.51 9.37
C ILE A 26 6.85 -9.20 10.14
N VAL A 27 7.01 -8.08 9.44
CA VAL A 27 7.21 -6.78 10.08
C VAL A 27 5.99 -6.36 10.90
N LEU A 28 4.78 -6.53 10.39
CA LEU A 28 3.59 -6.10 11.13
C LEU A 28 3.25 -7.00 12.31
N ASN A 29 3.45 -8.31 12.21
CA ASN A 29 3.33 -9.18 13.38
C ASN A 29 4.37 -8.84 14.46
N GLU A 30 5.63 -8.58 14.07
CA GLU A 30 6.66 -8.20 15.04
C GLU A 30 6.38 -6.84 15.69
N LEU A 31 5.91 -5.84 14.91
CA LEU A 31 5.52 -4.53 15.44
C LEU A 31 4.33 -4.62 16.41
N ASP A 32 3.31 -5.40 16.06
CA ASP A 32 2.17 -5.64 16.95
C ASP A 32 2.62 -6.35 18.23
N ALA A 33 3.42 -7.40 18.12
CA ALA A 33 3.94 -8.12 19.27
C ALA A 33 4.69 -7.21 20.25
N LEU A 34 5.51 -6.29 19.75
CA LEU A 34 6.25 -5.32 20.58
C LEU A 34 5.32 -4.43 21.44
N VAL A 35 4.14 -4.09 20.94
CA VAL A 35 3.22 -3.19 21.66
C VAL A 35 2.09 -3.91 22.37
N ASN A 36 1.69 -5.10 21.91
CA ASN A 36 0.46 -5.80 22.33
C ASN A 36 0.68 -7.19 22.94
N ILE A 37 1.89 -7.74 22.92
CA ILE A 37 2.23 -8.97 23.64
C ILE A 37 3.09 -8.63 24.87
N ASP A 38 2.74 -9.23 26.01
CA ASP A 38 3.61 -9.25 27.18
C ASP A 38 4.64 -10.38 27.00
N PHE A 39 5.93 -10.04 26.94
CA PHE A 39 6.97 -11.03 26.67
C PHE A 39 7.37 -11.85 27.90
N GLU A 40 7.07 -11.39 29.11
CA GLU A 40 7.32 -12.15 30.33
C GLU A 40 6.26 -13.25 30.47
N THR A 41 4.98 -12.89 30.30
CA THR A 41 3.85 -13.83 30.45
C THR A 41 3.52 -14.58 29.14
N ARG A 42 3.94 -14.05 27.99
CA ARG A 42 3.60 -14.51 26.64
C ARG A 42 2.09 -14.47 26.35
N THR A 43 1.39 -13.51 26.92
CA THR A 43 -0.05 -13.31 26.72
C THR A 43 -0.33 -11.99 26.00
N ILE A 44 -1.49 -11.90 25.36
CA ILE A 44 -2.00 -10.64 24.80
C ILE A 44 -2.28 -9.67 25.96
N LYS A 45 -1.90 -8.40 25.80
CA LYS A 45 -2.18 -7.35 26.79
C LYS A 45 -3.67 -7.04 26.84
N GLU A 46 -4.19 -6.71 28.02
CA GLU A 46 -5.61 -6.36 28.20
C GLU A 46 -5.99 -5.07 27.44
N ASN A 47 -5.10 -4.08 27.44
CA ASN A 47 -5.27 -2.82 26.72
C ASN A 47 -4.36 -2.79 25.51
N LEU A 48 -4.95 -2.91 24.32
CA LEU A 48 -4.22 -2.89 23.06
C LEU A 48 -3.86 -1.46 22.66
N THR A 49 -2.67 -1.32 22.09
CA THR A 49 -2.15 -0.09 21.51
C THR A 49 -2.26 -0.15 19.99
N ALA A 50 -2.88 0.87 19.39
CA ALA A 50 -2.92 1.04 17.94
C ALA A 50 -1.71 1.85 17.47
N LEU A 51 -0.98 1.33 16.48
CA LEU A 51 0.09 2.04 15.81
C LEU A 51 -0.43 2.87 14.63
N ASN A 52 0.20 4.03 14.39
CA ASN A 52 0.08 4.76 13.14
C ASN A 52 1.25 4.38 12.24
N ILE A 53 0.97 3.71 11.13
CA ILE A 53 1.98 3.15 10.22
C ILE A 53 1.84 3.82 8.86
N ILE A 54 2.88 4.55 8.43
CA ILE A 54 2.91 5.20 7.13
C ILE A 54 4.03 4.56 6.31
N ARG A 55 3.64 3.87 5.24
CA ARG A 55 4.59 3.42 4.22
C ARG A 55 4.97 4.61 3.34
N VAL A 56 6.28 4.76 3.14
CA VAL A 56 6.86 5.69 2.16
C VAL A 56 7.65 4.84 1.16
N GLY A 57 7.17 4.77 -0.07
CA GLY A 57 7.75 3.91 -1.09
C GLY A 57 7.72 4.52 -2.49
N THR A 58 7.96 3.66 -3.47
CA THR A 58 7.89 4.01 -4.89
C THR A 58 6.83 3.17 -5.58
N SER A 59 6.21 3.70 -6.63
CA SER A 59 5.24 2.93 -7.43
C SER A 59 5.27 3.32 -8.90
N GLY A 60 4.62 2.49 -9.72
CA GLY A 60 4.33 2.79 -11.12
C GLY A 60 2.90 3.32 -11.28
N SER A 61 2.73 4.47 -11.92
CA SER A 61 1.42 5.01 -12.26
C SER A 61 0.75 4.22 -13.39
N LEU A 62 -0.56 4.03 -13.24
CA LEU A 62 -1.47 3.47 -14.23
C LEU A 62 -2.38 4.55 -14.86
N GLN A 63 -2.16 5.83 -14.56
CA GLN A 63 -3.01 6.92 -15.04
C GLN A 63 -2.15 8.00 -15.69
N LYS A 64 -2.53 8.47 -16.88
CA LYS A 64 -1.73 9.43 -17.66
C LYS A 64 -1.56 10.76 -16.92
N GLU A 65 -2.58 11.16 -16.18
CA GLU A 65 -2.67 12.41 -15.41
C GLU A 65 -1.92 12.36 -14.07
N ILE A 66 -1.35 11.22 -13.69
CA ILE A 66 -0.47 11.09 -12.52
C ILE A 66 0.97 10.99 -13.04
N PRO A 67 1.69 12.12 -13.21
CA PRO A 67 3.00 12.15 -13.84
C PRO A 67 4.08 11.53 -12.96
N VAL A 68 5.24 11.20 -13.55
CA VAL A 68 6.44 10.88 -12.75
C VAL A 68 6.81 12.04 -11.83
N ASP A 69 7.54 11.75 -10.75
CA ASP A 69 7.97 12.72 -9.73
C ASP A 69 6.84 13.33 -8.88
N SER A 70 5.59 12.91 -9.10
CA SER A 70 4.43 13.20 -8.26
C SER A 70 4.21 12.15 -7.17
N PHE A 71 3.27 12.41 -6.27
CA PHE A 71 2.97 11.55 -5.13
C PHE A 71 1.54 11.03 -5.15
N VAL A 72 1.35 9.79 -4.69
CA VAL A 72 0.04 9.18 -4.46
C VAL A 72 -0.14 8.87 -2.98
N ALA A 73 -1.27 9.27 -2.41
CA ALA A 73 -1.78 8.79 -1.13
C ALA A 73 -2.89 7.76 -1.39
N SER A 74 -2.62 6.51 -1.03
CA SER A 74 -3.46 5.38 -1.43
C SER A 74 -4.72 5.31 -0.57
N THR A 75 -5.91 5.40 -1.20
CA THR A 75 -7.19 5.33 -0.47
C THR A 75 -7.55 3.90 -0.11
N HIS A 76 -7.18 2.96 -0.97
CA HIS A 76 -7.37 1.52 -0.78
C HIS A 76 -6.15 0.77 -1.29
N GLY A 77 -5.88 -0.39 -0.69
CA GLY A 77 -4.94 -1.38 -1.20
C GLY A 77 -5.70 -2.58 -1.74
N LEU A 78 -5.54 -2.88 -3.03
CA LEU A 78 -6.11 -4.04 -3.72
C LEU A 78 -5.01 -5.08 -3.94
N GLY A 79 -5.05 -6.19 -3.21
CA GLY A 79 -4.04 -7.24 -3.25
C GLY A 79 -4.33 -8.24 -4.37
N LEU A 80 -3.36 -8.45 -5.26
CA LEU A 80 -3.30 -9.59 -6.17
C LEU A 80 -2.39 -10.72 -5.63
N ASP A 81 -1.87 -10.55 -4.43
CA ASP A 81 -1.18 -11.57 -3.66
C ASP A 81 -2.18 -12.45 -2.89
N ASN A 82 -1.69 -13.30 -2.00
CA ASN A 82 -2.51 -14.25 -1.24
C ASN A 82 -2.35 -14.11 0.28
N LEU A 83 -1.67 -13.08 0.81
CA LEU A 83 -1.34 -13.00 2.23
C LEU A 83 -2.59 -13.03 3.10
N MET A 84 -3.56 -12.18 2.79
CA MET A 84 -4.77 -12.06 3.61
C MET A 84 -5.67 -13.31 3.55
N ASN A 85 -5.42 -14.25 2.64
CA ASN A 85 -6.14 -15.53 2.62
C ASN A 85 -5.74 -16.46 3.78
N PHE A 86 -4.65 -16.15 4.50
CA PHE A 86 -4.19 -16.88 5.68
C PHE A 86 -4.70 -16.29 7.00
N TYR A 87 -5.35 -15.13 6.98
CA TYR A 87 -5.84 -14.45 8.16
C TYR A 87 -7.36 -14.27 8.11
N GLN A 88 -8.01 -14.37 9.27
CA GLN A 88 -9.42 -14.02 9.39
C GLN A 88 -9.56 -12.51 9.27
N HIS A 89 -10.31 -12.06 8.25
CA HIS A 89 -10.58 -10.65 8.03
C HIS A 89 -12.01 -10.49 7.49
N SER A 90 -12.55 -9.30 7.67
CA SER A 90 -13.87 -8.94 7.15
C SER A 90 -13.79 -7.67 6.31
N SER A 91 -14.55 -7.67 5.23
CA SER A 91 -14.74 -6.49 4.40
C SER A 91 -15.99 -5.74 4.83
N ASN A 92 -15.94 -4.41 4.80
CA ASN A 92 -17.14 -3.58 4.89
C ASN A 92 -17.93 -3.62 3.57
N GLU A 93 -19.11 -3.00 3.52
CA GLU A 93 -19.96 -3.05 2.32
C GLU A 93 -19.34 -2.37 1.09
N GLU A 94 -18.63 -1.25 1.27
CA GLU A 94 -17.93 -0.56 0.18
C GLU A 94 -16.82 -1.45 -0.41
N GLU A 95 -15.99 -2.06 0.44
CA GLU A 95 -14.93 -2.99 0.05
C GLU A 95 -15.50 -4.21 -0.68
N LYS A 96 -16.64 -4.77 -0.22
CA LYS A 96 -17.33 -5.87 -0.91
C LYS A 96 -17.80 -5.46 -2.31
N GLN A 97 -18.41 -4.28 -2.44
CA GLN A 97 -18.89 -3.77 -3.73
C GLN A 97 -17.74 -3.49 -4.70
N LEU A 98 -16.67 -2.86 -4.23
CA LEU A 98 -15.46 -2.61 -4.99
C LEU A 98 -14.83 -3.92 -5.47
N LEU A 99 -14.68 -4.89 -4.57
CA LEU A 99 -14.08 -6.18 -4.91
C LEU A 99 -14.94 -6.97 -5.90
N HIS A 100 -16.26 -6.95 -5.74
CA HIS A 100 -17.17 -7.58 -6.69
C HIS A 100 -17.10 -6.92 -8.08
N SER A 101 -17.10 -5.59 -8.14
CA SER A 101 -16.96 -4.83 -9.39
C SER A 101 -15.61 -5.11 -10.05
N PHE A 102 -14.52 -5.13 -9.27
CA PHE A 102 -13.18 -5.44 -9.75
C PHE A 102 -13.11 -6.85 -10.33
N ASN A 103 -13.60 -7.86 -9.62
CA ASN A 103 -13.58 -9.25 -10.10
C ASN A 103 -14.37 -9.42 -11.42
N THR A 104 -15.50 -8.71 -11.54
CA THR A 104 -16.32 -8.71 -12.76
C THR A 104 -15.61 -8.04 -13.94
N HIS A 105 -14.89 -6.94 -13.69
CA HIS A 105 -14.12 -6.19 -14.70
C HIS A 105 -12.83 -6.89 -15.12
N ALA A 106 -12.06 -7.37 -14.14
CA ALA A 106 -10.71 -7.88 -14.35
C ALA A 106 -10.69 -9.30 -14.94
N GLN A 107 -11.74 -10.08 -14.70
CA GLN A 107 -11.90 -11.46 -15.18
C GLN A 107 -10.61 -12.27 -15.06
N LEU A 108 -10.02 -12.25 -13.87
CA LEU A 108 -8.75 -12.93 -13.61
C LEU A 108 -8.90 -14.44 -13.91
N HIS A 109 -7.97 -15.00 -14.68
CA HIS A 109 -7.99 -16.41 -15.05
C HIS A 109 -7.87 -17.33 -13.82
N HIS A 110 -8.37 -18.57 -13.97
CA HIS A 110 -8.18 -19.63 -12.99
C HIS A 110 -6.68 -19.81 -12.67
N GLY A 111 -6.33 -19.68 -11.39
CA GLY A 111 -4.96 -19.85 -10.88
C GLY A 111 -4.34 -18.59 -10.26
N ILE A 112 -4.92 -17.41 -10.46
CA ILE A 112 -4.58 -16.20 -9.69
C ILE A 112 -5.31 -16.26 -8.33
N SER A 113 -4.66 -15.79 -7.27
CA SER A 113 -5.30 -15.69 -5.96
C SER A 113 -6.53 -14.80 -6.01
N THR A 114 -7.55 -15.16 -5.20
CA THR A 114 -8.72 -14.30 -5.01
C THR A 114 -8.25 -12.95 -4.48
N PRO A 115 -8.53 -11.84 -5.19
CA PRO A 115 -8.11 -10.52 -4.72
C PRO A 115 -8.80 -10.16 -3.41
N TYR A 116 -8.19 -9.27 -2.65
CA TYR A 116 -8.76 -8.66 -1.46
C TYR A 116 -8.54 -7.15 -1.50
N ILE A 117 -9.38 -6.40 -0.80
CA ILE A 117 -9.26 -4.94 -0.74
C ILE A 117 -9.48 -4.45 0.69
N THR A 118 -8.70 -3.45 1.08
CA THR A 118 -8.85 -2.79 2.38
C THR A 118 -8.64 -1.29 2.23
N GLY A 119 -9.46 -0.49 2.92
CA GLY A 119 -9.31 0.97 2.97
C GLY A 119 -8.16 1.44 3.86
N ALA A 120 -7.64 2.63 3.58
CA ALA A 120 -6.64 3.28 4.42
C ALA A 120 -7.23 3.78 5.76
N GLY A 121 -6.36 4.02 6.75
CA GLY A 121 -6.73 4.74 7.97
C GLY A 121 -7.11 6.18 7.66
N ILE A 122 -8.41 6.50 7.75
CA ILE A 122 -8.97 7.83 7.41
C ILE A 122 -8.31 8.95 8.23
N ASN A 123 -7.95 8.66 9.48
CA ASN A 123 -7.27 9.58 10.38
C ASN A 123 -5.86 9.99 9.92
N LEU A 124 -5.21 9.15 9.11
CA LEU A 124 -3.93 9.46 8.47
C LEU A 124 -4.15 10.06 7.09
N LEU A 125 -5.01 9.45 6.27
CA LEU A 125 -5.22 9.84 4.88
C LEU A 125 -5.61 11.32 4.70
N LYS A 126 -6.45 11.86 5.60
CA LYS A 126 -6.97 13.23 5.53
C LYS A 126 -5.89 14.32 5.53
N ASP A 127 -4.68 13.98 5.98
CA ASP A 127 -3.55 14.92 6.07
C ASP A 127 -2.66 14.92 4.82
N PHE A 128 -2.84 13.94 3.94
CA PHE A 128 -2.06 13.79 2.71
C PHE A 128 -2.94 14.05 1.49
N VAL A 129 -3.65 15.19 1.50
CA VAL A 129 -4.51 15.64 0.40
C VAL A 129 -3.74 16.60 -0.51
N ASP A 130 -3.20 17.69 0.05
CA ASP A 130 -2.56 18.73 -0.74
C ASP A 130 -1.24 18.25 -1.36
N GLY A 131 -1.17 18.30 -2.69
CA GLY A 131 -0.03 17.83 -3.47
C GLY A 131 0.14 16.31 -3.46
N PHE A 132 -0.96 15.57 -3.29
CA PHE A 132 -1.04 14.13 -3.53
C PHE A 132 -2.19 13.83 -4.48
N HIS A 133 -1.97 12.90 -5.40
CA HIS A 133 -3.05 12.20 -6.07
C HIS A 133 -3.61 11.11 -5.14
N SER A 134 -4.84 10.68 -5.37
CA SER A 134 -5.47 9.63 -4.59
C SER A 134 -6.13 8.58 -5.49
N GLY A 135 -6.19 7.35 -5.00
CA GLY A 135 -6.77 6.22 -5.72
C GLY A 135 -6.45 4.88 -5.08
N ILE A 136 -6.92 3.82 -5.73
CA ILE A 136 -6.63 2.44 -5.34
C ILE A 136 -5.22 2.10 -5.80
N THR A 137 -4.38 1.64 -4.87
CA THR A 137 -3.09 1.05 -5.18
C THR A 137 -3.24 -0.46 -5.30
N VAL A 138 -2.77 -1.03 -6.42
CA VAL A 138 -2.72 -2.47 -6.61
C VAL A 138 -1.38 -3.02 -6.08
N THR A 139 -1.44 -4.02 -5.21
CA THR A 139 -0.27 -4.73 -4.72
C THR A 139 -0.09 -6.01 -5.52
N CYS A 140 1.02 -6.09 -6.26
CA CYS A 140 1.37 -7.23 -7.09
C CYS A 140 2.35 -8.17 -6.35
N PRO A 141 2.21 -9.50 -6.46
CA PRO A 141 3.11 -10.48 -5.84
C PRO A 141 4.48 -10.63 -6.57
N GLY A 142 4.91 -9.59 -7.29
CA GLY A 142 6.16 -9.62 -8.04
C GLY A 142 6.31 -8.44 -9.00
N PHE A 143 7.56 -8.18 -9.41
CA PHE A 143 7.90 -7.02 -10.24
C PHE A 143 7.76 -7.26 -11.76
N TYR A 144 7.93 -8.50 -12.25
CA TYR A 144 7.92 -8.77 -13.69
C TYR A 144 6.54 -9.19 -14.20
N GLY A 145 6.30 -10.51 -14.30
CA GLY A 145 5.04 -11.06 -14.81
C GLY A 145 3.78 -10.49 -14.14
N PRO A 146 3.72 -10.40 -12.79
CA PRO A 146 2.57 -9.84 -12.09
C PRO A 146 2.29 -8.36 -12.39
N GLN A 147 3.27 -7.61 -12.90
CA GLN A 147 3.12 -6.22 -13.35
C GLN A 147 3.16 -6.11 -14.89
N GLY A 148 2.93 -7.21 -15.60
CA GLY A 148 2.83 -7.24 -17.05
C GLY A 148 4.15 -6.98 -17.79
N ARG A 149 5.30 -7.22 -17.17
CA ARG A 149 6.61 -7.10 -17.84
C ARG A 149 7.04 -8.46 -18.40
N VAL A 150 7.41 -8.47 -19.67
CA VAL A 150 7.91 -9.66 -20.38
C VAL A 150 9.39 -9.46 -20.70
N LEU A 151 10.23 -10.38 -20.21
CA LEU A 151 11.64 -10.47 -20.62
C LEU A 151 11.84 -11.60 -21.63
N ARG A 152 11.38 -12.81 -21.26
CA ARG A 152 11.47 -14.02 -22.10
C ARG A 152 10.21 -14.88 -22.04
N MET A 153 9.62 -15.04 -20.85
CA MET A 153 8.41 -15.85 -20.63
C MET A 153 7.15 -15.04 -20.91
N GLY A 154 6.19 -15.65 -21.61
CA GLY A 154 4.88 -15.05 -21.84
C GLY A 154 4.06 -14.89 -20.55
N LEU A 155 3.06 -14.01 -20.59
CA LEU A 155 2.16 -13.76 -19.47
C LEU A 155 0.92 -14.63 -19.58
N THR A 156 0.48 -15.21 -18.47
CA THR A 156 -0.83 -15.86 -18.38
C THR A 156 -1.98 -14.85 -18.47
N GLN A 157 -1.77 -13.60 -18.04
CA GLN A 157 -2.73 -12.50 -18.14
C GLN A 157 -2.11 -11.30 -18.91
N PRO A 158 -1.98 -11.36 -20.25
CA PRO A 158 -1.35 -10.29 -21.04
C PRO A 158 -2.06 -8.94 -20.93
N GLN A 159 -3.37 -8.95 -20.71
CA GLN A 159 -4.24 -7.76 -20.65
C GLN A 159 -4.41 -7.20 -19.23
N LEU A 160 -3.68 -7.73 -18.24
CA LEU A 160 -3.86 -7.34 -16.84
C LEU A 160 -3.70 -5.81 -16.66
N ILE A 161 -2.61 -5.24 -17.17
CA ILE A 161 -2.31 -3.82 -16.97
C ILE A 161 -3.36 -2.91 -17.60
N ASP A 162 -3.85 -3.26 -18.79
CA ASP A 162 -4.91 -2.49 -19.46
C ASP A 162 -6.24 -2.61 -18.71
N SER A 163 -6.52 -3.79 -18.15
CA SER A 163 -7.68 -4.00 -17.28
C SER A 163 -7.60 -3.18 -15.98
N LEU A 164 -6.45 -3.20 -15.29
CA LEU A 164 -6.23 -2.38 -14.10
C LEU A 164 -6.36 -0.88 -14.41
N THR A 165 -5.80 -0.44 -15.53
CA THR A 165 -5.84 0.96 -15.98
C THR A 165 -7.26 1.46 -16.22
N SER A 166 -8.10 0.61 -16.83
CA SER A 166 -9.47 0.96 -17.24
C SER A 166 -10.52 0.75 -16.15
N PHE A 167 -10.15 0.16 -15.01
CA PHE A 167 -11.09 -0.08 -13.91
C PHE A 167 -11.57 1.22 -13.26
N SER A 168 -12.89 1.32 -13.10
CA SER A 168 -13.52 2.35 -12.28
C SER A 168 -14.82 1.85 -11.67
N PHE A 169 -15.13 2.33 -10.46
CA PHE A 169 -16.39 2.09 -9.77
C PHE A 169 -16.78 3.34 -8.98
N GLY A 170 -17.79 4.07 -9.47
CA GLY A 170 -18.12 5.39 -8.91
C GLY A 170 -16.95 6.36 -9.01
N GLN A 171 -16.48 6.87 -7.86
CA GLN A 171 -15.30 7.75 -7.79
C GLN A 171 -13.98 6.98 -7.59
N HIS A 172 -14.06 5.65 -7.42
CA HIS A 172 -12.87 4.83 -7.21
C HIS A 172 -12.27 4.42 -8.55
N ARG A 173 -10.95 4.57 -8.65
CA ARG A 173 -10.13 4.13 -9.78
C ARG A 173 -8.80 3.63 -9.28
N ILE A 174 -8.17 2.75 -10.05
CA ILE A 174 -6.80 2.32 -9.78
C ILE A 174 -5.84 3.41 -10.24
N SER A 175 -5.01 3.92 -9.32
CA SER A 175 -4.03 4.98 -9.61
C SER A 175 -2.67 4.43 -10.01
N ASN A 176 -2.21 3.41 -9.31
CA ASN A 176 -0.84 2.91 -9.36
C ASN A 176 -0.78 1.45 -8.91
N PHE A 177 0.37 0.81 -9.13
CA PHE A 177 0.70 -0.48 -8.55
C PHE A 177 2.08 -0.48 -7.90
N GLU A 178 2.24 -1.33 -6.91
CA GLU A 178 3.48 -1.61 -6.18
C GLU A 178 3.38 -3.03 -5.57
N MET A 179 4.03 -3.30 -4.42
CA MET A 179 4.20 -4.66 -3.91
C MET A 179 3.90 -4.85 -2.41
N GLU A 180 3.38 -3.85 -1.68
CA GLU A 180 3.23 -3.94 -0.23
C GLU A 180 1.92 -3.37 0.35
N THR A 181 1.27 -2.40 -0.32
CA THR A 181 0.22 -1.57 0.27
C THR A 181 -1.02 -2.35 0.74
N ALA A 182 -1.52 -3.29 -0.05
CA ALA A 182 -2.68 -4.09 0.31
C ALA A 182 -2.42 -4.96 1.55
N ALA A 183 -1.23 -5.56 1.64
CA ALA A 183 -0.80 -6.33 2.80
C ALA A 183 -0.73 -5.46 4.05
N ILE A 184 -0.16 -4.25 3.94
CA ILE A 184 -0.08 -3.30 5.07
C ILE A 184 -1.47 -2.94 5.56
N TYR A 185 -2.40 -2.64 4.65
CA TYR A 185 -3.75 -2.23 5.02
C TYR A 185 -4.55 -3.40 5.60
N GLY A 186 -4.46 -4.58 4.98
CA GLY A 186 -5.15 -5.79 5.46
C GLY A 186 -4.67 -6.20 6.85
N MET A 187 -3.35 -6.32 7.05
CA MET A 187 -2.76 -6.65 8.35
C MET A 187 -3.03 -5.56 9.38
N GLY A 188 -2.90 -4.29 9.01
CA GLY A 188 -3.24 -3.17 9.87
C GLY A 188 -4.68 -3.25 10.37
N LYS A 189 -5.64 -3.57 9.49
CA LYS A 189 -7.04 -3.74 9.87
C LYS A 189 -7.25 -4.93 10.81
N VAL A 190 -6.62 -6.08 10.53
CA VAL A 190 -6.74 -7.28 11.38
C VAL A 190 -6.15 -7.06 12.77
N LEU A 191 -5.02 -6.35 12.86
CA LEU A 191 -4.32 -6.07 14.12
C LEU A 191 -4.83 -4.79 14.84
N GLY A 192 -5.76 -4.05 14.23
CA GLY A 192 -6.31 -2.83 14.81
C GLY A 192 -5.36 -1.62 14.76
N HIS A 193 -4.44 -1.57 13.80
CA HIS A 193 -3.56 -0.44 13.53
C HIS A 193 -4.12 0.48 12.43
N HIS A 194 -3.66 1.74 12.42
CA HIS A 194 -4.01 2.71 11.39
C HIS A 194 -2.89 2.79 10.36
N CYS A 195 -3.21 2.54 9.10
CA CYS A 195 -2.20 2.46 8.04
C CYS A 195 -2.47 3.41 6.89
N LEU A 196 -1.39 3.98 6.33
CA LEU A 196 -1.41 4.77 5.10
C LEU A 196 -0.19 4.41 4.25
N SER A 197 -0.35 4.45 2.93
CA SER A 197 0.72 4.22 1.97
C SER A 197 0.84 5.40 1.03
N LEU A 198 2.04 5.98 1.04
CA LEU A 198 2.46 7.08 0.20
C LEU A 198 3.50 6.58 -0.79
N SER A 199 3.34 6.93 -2.06
CA SER A 199 4.24 6.48 -3.12
C SER A 199 4.72 7.62 -4.00
N ALA A 200 6.03 7.69 -4.22
CA ALA A 200 6.61 8.48 -5.29
C ALA A 200 6.45 7.74 -6.62
N ILE A 201 5.95 8.43 -7.64
CA ILE A 201 5.78 7.84 -8.97
C ILE A 201 7.11 7.91 -9.72
N VAL A 202 7.77 6.76 -9.86
CA VAL A 202 9.07 6.66 -10.55
C VAL A 202 8.94 6.25 -12.02
N ALA A 203 7.77 5.73 -12.40
CA ALA A 203 7.43 5.37 -13.77
C ALA A 203 5.94 5.58 -14.02
N ASN A 204 5.59 6.00 -15.23
CA ASN A 204 4.21 6.04 -15.68
C ASN A 204 4.04 5.06 -16.84
N ARG A 205 3.19 4.05 -16.65
CA ARG A 205 3.01 2.95 -17.62
C ARG A 205 2.25 3.38 -18.87
N ILE A 206 1.41 4.39 -18.75
CA ILE A 206 0.54 4.88 -19.83
C ILE A 206 1.30 5.85 -20.72
N SER A 207 2.00 6.82 -20.13
CA SER A 207 2.86 7.74 -20.88
C SER A 207 4.21 7.14 -21.28
N LYS A 208 4.58 5.98 -20.71
CA LYS A 208 5.89 5.32 -20.89
C LYS A 208 7.06 6.20 -20.46
N GLU A 209 6.84 7.01 -19.44
CA GLU A 209 7.84 7.89 -18.87
C GLU A 209 8.48 7.28 -17.62
N PHE A 210 9.73 7.64 -17.39
CA PHE A 210 10.49 7.28 -16.20
C PHE A 210 11.05 8.55 -15.59
N SER A 211 11.07 8.60 -14.25
CA SER A 211 11.76 9.68 -13.54
C SER A 211 13.24 9.68 -13.93
N LYS A 212 13.78 10.88 -14.16
CA LYS A 212 15.21 11.08 -14.40
C LYS A 212 16.03 10.95 -13.11
N ASP A 213 15.39 11.24 -11.98
CA ASP A 213 16.00 11.20 -10.65
C ASP A 213 14.98 10.72 -9.62
N GLY A 214 14.74 9.39 -9.63
CA GLY A 214 13.80 8.77 -8.71
C GLY A 214 14.23 8.90 -7.25
N ALA A 215 15.54 9.01 -6.97
CA ALA A 215 16.05 9.21 -5.63
C ALA A 215 15.63 10.57 -5.08
N ALA A 216 15.77 11.64 -5.87
CA ALA A 216 15.28 12.95 -5.49
C ALA A 216 13.75 12.98 -5.29
N ALA A 217 12.98 12.23 -6.07
CA ALA A 217 11.54 12.12 -5.86
C ALA A 217 11.18 11.45 -4.53
N VAL A 218 11.90 10.39 -4.16
CA VAL A 218 11.74 9.72 -2.86
C VAL A 218 12.15 10.64 -1.71
N GLU A 219 13.27 11.37 -1.82
CA GLU A 219 13.71 12.31 -0.79
C GLU A 219 12.65 13.38 -0.51
N ARG A 220 12.10 14.00 -1.57
CA ARG A 220 11.02 14.99 -1.41
C ARG A 220 9.77 14.40 -0.77
N LEU A 221 9.45 13.13 -1.05
CA LEU A 221 8.33 12.46 -0.41
C LEU A 221 8.61 12.23 1.09
N ILE A 222 9.83 11.83 1.44
CA ILE A 222 10.25 11.64 2.84
C ILE A 222 10.15 12.97 3.59
N GLU A 223 10.79 14.03 3.08
CA GLU A 223 10.74 15.38 3.69
C GLU A 223 9.31 15.83 3.94
N LYS A 224 8.47 15.82 2.88
CA LYS A 224 7.06 16.21 2.97
C LYS A 224 6.27 15.36 3.97
N THR A 225 6.54 14.05 4.02
CA THR A 225 5.88 13.15 4.96
C THR A 225 6.25 13.50 6.40
N LEU A 226 7.54 13.68 6.67
CA LEU A 226 8.06 13.99 8.00
C LEU A 226 7.57 15.36 8.49
N GLU A 227 7.52 16.37 7.61
CA GLU A 227 6.95 17.68 7.90
C GLU A 227 5.48 17.58 8.32
N ILE A 228 4.65 16.89 7.54
CA ILE A 228 3.21 16.73 7.82
C ILE A 228 2.98 16.03 9.17
N ILE A 229 3.71 14.94 9.47
CA ILE A 229 3.48 14.18 10.70
C ILE A 229 4.08 14.81 11.95
N SER A 230 5.15 15.60 11.80
CA SER A 230 5.81 16.28 12.93
C SER A 230 5.16 17.61 13.28
N GLY A 231 4.44 18.25 12.33
CA GLY A 231 3.64 19.45 12.58
C GLY A 231 2.36 19.23 13.39
N LYS A 232 2.04 17.98 13.74
CA LYS A 232 0.88 17.63 14.56
C LYS A 232 1.22 17.65 16.05
N GLU A 233 0.38 18.30 16.85
CA GLU A 233 0.31 18.03 18.29
C GLU A 233 -0.48 16.73 18.53
N ASP A 234 -0.01 15.89 19.46
CA ASP A 234 -0.62 14.60 19.83
C ASP A 234 -1.92 14.77 20.63
#